data_AF-A0A6A3DLY8-F1
#
_entry.id   AF-A0A6A3DLY8-F1
#
_cell.length_a   1.000
_cell.length_b   1.000
_cell.length_c   1.000
_cell.angle_alpha   90.00
_cell.angle_beta   90.00
_cell.angle_gamma   90.00
#
_symmetry.space_group_name_H-M   'P 1'
#
loop_
_entity.id
_entity.type
_entity.pdbx_description
1 polymer ?
#
loop_
_entity_poly.entity_id
_entity_poly.type
_entity_poly.pdbx_seq_one_letter_code
_entity_poly.pdbx_strand_id
1 'polypeptide(L)'
;MAERFCKLVFSDKTAALCMFTDASLTGHALVSTQVRRWQDDVPIEEQQHDLLVCRGGIFKWAQRNWSIVEKYPIVKACADLDYMLVREGGFHGYCDHSNMVKLFSPDHEVKQHARGKLQRWALTLVGYRYVIHHIAGENNLWVDILSRWGQPADATAGTTLAVKRVTIRSALRKLRTSTGETHW
;
A
#
# COMPACT_ATOMS: atom_id res chain seq x y z
N MET A 1 15.04 -10.51 -32.28
CA MET A 1 14.47 -9.15 -32.20
C MET A 1 13.38 -9.21 -31.15
N ALA A 2 13.64 -8.73 -29.93
CA ALA A 2 12.66 -8.80 -28.85
C ALA A 2 11.56 -7.75 -29.10
N GLU A 3 10.31 -8.19 -29.16
CA GLU A 3 9.15 -7.29 -29.23
C GLU A 3 9.14 -6.37 -28.01
N ARG A 4 9.27 -5.05 -28.23
CA ARG A 4 9.33 -4.02 -27.17
C ARG A 4 7.94 -3.49 -26.76
N PHE A 5 6.92 -4.35 -26.77
CA PHE A 5 5.57 -3.96 -26.37
C PHE A 5 5.02 -4.93 -25.33
N CYS A 6 4.33 -4.40 -24.34
CA CYS A 6 3.59 -5.22 -23.39
C CYS A 6 2.17 -5.42 -23.91
N LYS A 7 1.79 -6.66 -24.23
CA LYS A 7 0.45 -6.98 -24.74
C LYS A 7 -0.54 -7.06 -23.59
N LEU A 8 -1.60 -6.25 -23.68
CA LEU A 8 -2.77 -6.38 -22.82
C LEU A 8 -3.60 -7.58 -23.27
N VAL A 9 -4.06 -8.38 -22.31
CA VAL A 9 -4.92 -9.54 -22.58
C VAL A 9 -6.28 -9.39 -21.91
N PHE A 10 -7.26 -10.15 -22.40
CA PHE A 10 -8.54 -10.28 -21.73
C PHE A 10 -8.43 -11.16 -20.48
N SER A 11 -9.22 -10.82 -19.47
CA SER A 11 -9.26 -11.57 -18.21
C SER A 11 -9.85 -12.97 -18.42
N ASP A 12 -9.15 -13.96 -17.92
CA ASP A 12 -9.58 -15.36 -17.87
C ASP A 12 -10.07 -15.69 -16.46
N LYS A 13 -11.31 -16.18 -16.37
CA LYS A 13 -11.97 -16.52 -15.10
C LYS A 13 -11.32 -17.69 -14.36
N THR A 14 -10.50 -18.48 -15.04
CA THR A 14 -9.80 -19.64 -14.46
C THR A 14 -8.36 -19.35 -14.07
N ALA A 15 -7.75 -18.30 -14.65
CA ALA A 15 -6.37 -17.91 -14.37
C ALA A 15 -6.25 -17.22 -13.00
N ALA A 16 -5.15 -17.44 -12.27
CA ALA A 16 -4.93 -16.75 -10.99
C ALA A 16 -4.74 -15.24 -11.21
N LEU A 17 -5.53 -14.40 -10.53
CA LEU A 17 -5.42 -12.95 -10.63
C LEU A 17 -4.40 -12.42 -9.62
N CYS A 18 -3.43 -11.66 -10.10
CA CYS A 18 -2.44 -10.99 -9.26
C CYS A 18 -2.64 -9.48 -9.39
N MET A 19 -2.63 -8.80 -8.26
CA MET A 19 -2.77 -7.36 -8.17
C MET A 19 -1.59 -6.81 -7.38
N PHE A 20 -0.75 -6.03 -8.04
CA PHE A 20 0.37 -5.33 -7.45
C PHE A 20 -0.04 -3.90 -7.18
N THR A 21 0.37 -3.40 -6.03
CA THR A 21 0.10 -2.01 -5.65
C THR A 21 1.32 -1.39 -5.01
N ASP A 22 1.46 -0.08 -5.22
CA ASP A 22 2.46 0.74 -4.55
C ASP A 22 1.89 2.15 -4.28
N ALA A 23 2.39 2.78 -3.23
CA ALA A 23 2.10 4.15 -2.88
C ALA A 23 3.40 4.90 -2.56
N SER A 24 3.71 5.88 -3.41
CA SER A 24 4.77 6.84 -3.15
C SER A 24 4.28 8.00 -2.28
N LEU A 25 5.14 8.99 -2.05
CA LEU A 25 4.75 10.18 -1.30
C LEU A 25 3.61 10.94 -2.01
N THR A 26 3.66 11.03 -3.34
CA THR A 26 2.79 11.90 -4.14
C THR A 26 1.79 11.13 -4.99
N GLY A 27 2.05 9.86 -5.29
CA GLY A 27 1.23 9.05 -6.18
C GLY A 27 0.98 7.63 -5.70
N HIS A 28 0.12 6.95 -6.44
CA HIS A 28 -0.18 5.54 -6.26
C HIS A 28 -0.17 4.83 -7.59
N ALA A 29 0.07 3.52 -7.55
CA ALA A 29 -0.02 2.66 -8.71
C ALA A 29 -0.71 1.35 -8.40
N LEU A 30 -1.26 0.79 -9.46
CA LEU A 30 -1.97 -0.46 -9.51
C LEU A 30 -1.63 -1.14 -10.82
N VAL A 31 -1.15 -2.37 -10.74
CA VAL A 31 -0.96 -3.24 -11.89
C VAL A 31 -1.69 -4.54 -11.61
N SER A 32 -2.58 -4.94 -12.51
CA SER A 32 -3.24 -6.23 -12.47
C SER A 32 -2.73 -7.10 -13.61
N THR A 33 -2.38 -8.33 -13.27
CA THR A 33 -1.93 -9.38 -14.18
C THR A 33 -2.68 -10.66 -13.89
N GLN A 34 -2.62 -11.62 -14.82
CA GLN A 34 -3.07 -12.98 -14.57
C GLN A 34 -1.97 -13.99 -14.88
N VAL A 35 -2.01 -15.11 -14.18
CA VAL A 35 -1.13 -16.27 -14.39
C VAL A 35 -2.02 -17.46 -14.73
N ARG A 36 -1.98 -17.90 -16.00
CA ARG A 36 -2.81 -19.05 -16.45
C ARG A 36 -2.30 -20.39 -15.93
N ARG A 37 -0.98 -20.54 -15.84
CA ARG A 37 -0.31 -21.75 -15.35
C ARG A 37 0.51 -21.36 -14.13
N TRP A 38 -0.16 -21.39 -12.98
CA TRP A 38 0.47 -21.12 -11.70
C TRP A 38 1.55 -22.18 -11.40
N GLN A 39 2.70 -21.75 -10.90
CA GLN A 39 3.82 -22.61 -10.54
C GLN A 39 4.23 -22.34 -9.10
N ASP A 40 4.01 -23.29 -8.18
CA ASP A 40 4.21 -23.03 -6.75
C ASP A 40 5.68 -22.79 -6.36
N ASP A 41 6.63 -23.35 -7.12
CA ASP A 41 8.07 -23.24 -6.86
C ASP A 41 8.71 -21.97 -7.44
N VAL A 42 7.94 -21.16 -8.18
CA VAL A 42 8.44 -19.96 -8.86
C VAL A 42 8.03 -18.70 -8.08
N PRO A 43 8.97 -17.79 -7.76
CA PRO A 43 8.64 -16.57 -7.05
C PRO A 43 7.70 -15.69 -7.91
N ILE A 44 6.89 -14.86 -7.26
CA ILE A 44 5.80 -14.13 -7.94
C ILE A 44 6.33 -13.27 -9.10
N GLU A 45 7.46 -12.60 -8.92
CA GLU A 45 8.12 -11.76 -9.91
C GLU A 45 8.58 -12.51 -11.18
N GLU A 46 8.77 -13.82 -11.10
CA GLU A 46 9.20 -14.69 -12.20
C GLU A 46 8.05 -15.50 -12.81
N GLN A 47 6.84 -15.39 -12.26
CA GLN A 47 5.66 -16.03 -12.85
C GLN A 47 5.39 -15.50 -14.25
N GLN A 48 4.81 -16.35 -15.11
CA GLN A 48 4.39 -15.94 -16.45
C GLN A 48 3.14 -15.06 -16.36
N HIS A 49 3.36 -13.76 -16.17
CA HIS A 49 2.32 -12.76 -16.07
C HIS A 49 1.84 -12.29 -17.44
N ASP A 50 0.53 -12.43 -17.68
CA ASP A 50 -0.14 -11.67 -18.73
C ASP A 50 -0.71 -10.37 -18.15
N LEU A 51 -0.37 -9.24 -18.75
CA LEU A 51 -0.82 -7.94 -18.28
C LEU A 51 -2.30 -7.71 -18.59
N LEU A 52 -3.06 -7.27 -17.60
CA LEU A 52 -4.48 -6.94 -17.76
C LEU A 52 -4.74 -5.44 -17.71
N VAL A 53 -4.22 -4.76 -16.69
CA VAL A 53 -4.48 -3.34 -16.45
C VAL A 53 -3.28 -2.70 -15.74
N CYS A 54 -2.87 -1.53 -16.21
CA CYS A 54 -2.00 -0.62 -15.46
C CYS A 54 -2.78 0.67 -15.17
N ARG A 55 -2.81 1.10 -13.91
CA ARG A 55 -3.36 2.39 -13.49
C ARG A 55 -2.43 3.09 -12.51
N GLY A 56 -2.13 4.35 -12.79
CA GLY A 56 -1.43 5.25 -11.89
C GLY A 56 -2.30 6.45 -11.53
N GLY A 57 -1.94 7.16 -10.47
CA GLY A 57 -2.62 8.40 -10.08
C GLY A 57 -1.82 9.22 -9.08
N ILE A 58 -2.23 10.48 -8.91
CA ILE A 58 -1.65 11.43 -7.96
C ILE A 58 -2.62 11.62 -6.79
N PHE A 59 -2.11 11.62 -5.56
CA PHE A 59 -2.92 11.95 -4.39
C PHE A 59 -3.38 13.41 -4.43
N LYS A 60 -4.67 13.63 -4.16
CA LYS A 60 -5.29 14.96 -4.19
C LYS A 60 -5.67 15.44 -2.79
N TRP A 61 -5.55 16.75 -2.56
CA TRP A 61 -6.05 17.43 -1.36
C TRP A 61 -5.52 16.78 -0.06
N ALA A 62 -6.42 16.41 0.86
CA ALA A 62 -6.10 15.80 2.14
C ALA A 62 -5.35 14.46 2.01
N GLN A 63 -5.44 13.75 0.88
CA GLN A 63 -4.74 12.47 0.69
C GLN A 63 -3.22 12.63 0.66
N ARG A 64 -2.71 13.80 0.25
CA ARG A 64 -1.26 14.07 0.26
C ARG A 64 -0.67 14.00 1.66
N ASN A 65 -1.44 14.47 2.64
CA ASN A 65 -1.04 14.53 4.05
C ASN A 65 -1.26 13.21 4.80
N TRP A 66 -1.79 12.18 4.14
CA TRP A 66 -1.89 10.86 4.75
C TRP A 66 -0.50 10.26 4.88
N SER A 67 -0.26 9.60 6.00
CA SER A 67 0.95 8.78 6.13
C SER A 67 0.95 7.69 5.06
N ILE A 68 2.11 7.21 4.64
CA ILE A 68 2.22 6.12 3.64
C ILE A 68 1.43 4.89 4.10
N VAL A 69 1.43 4.63 5.40
CA VAL A 69 0.63 3.58 6.04
C VAL A 69 -0.88 3.77 5.84
N GLU A 70 -1.36 5.00 5.69
CA GLU A 70 -2.76 5.32 5.41
C GLU A 70 -3.06 5.46 3.91
N LYS A 71 -2.04 5.44 3.06
CA LYS A 71 -2.22 5.45 1.61
C LYS A 71 -2.39 3.99 1.19
N TYR A 72 -3.64 3.56 1.08
CA TYR A 72 -4.05 2.16 0.83
C TYR A 72 -4.43 1.93 -0.64
N PRO A 73 -3.44 1.72 -1.54
CA PRO A 73 -3.72 1.55 -2.96
C PRO A 73 -4.54 0.30 -3.27
N ILE A 74 -4.48 -0.77 -2.45
CA ILE A 74 -5.34 -1.96 -2.62
C ILE A 74 -6.82 -1.61 -2.51
N VAL A 75 -7.22 -0.78 -1.54
CA VAL A 75 -8.64 -0.40 -1.38
C VAL A 75 -9.10 0.43 -2.56
N LYS A 76 -8.23 1.34 -3.02
CA LYS A 76 -8.50 2.11 -4.24
C LYS A 76 -8.63 1.19 -5.46
N ALA A 77 -7.79 0.17 -5.57
CA ALA A 77 -7.84 -0.80 -6.64
C ALA A 77 -9.12 -1.64 -6.62
N CYS A 78 -9.57 -2.06 -5.43
CA CYS A 78 -10.85 -2.75 -5.28
C CYS A 78 -12.02 -1.89 -5.76
N ALA A 79 -12.01 -0.60 -5.45
CA ALA A 79 -13.04 0.33 -5.92
C ALA A 79 -12.95 0.61 -7.43
N ASP A 80 -11.74 0.71 -8.00
CA ASP A 80 -11.54 1.07 -9.41
C ASP A 80 -11.68 -0.12 -10.37
N LEU A 81 -11.44 -1.36 -9.90
CA LEU A 81 -11.42 -2.61 -10.69
C LEU A 81 -12.38 -3.68 -10.15
N ASP A 82 -13.46 -3.28 -9.49
CA ASP A 82 -14.47 -4.18 -8.93
C ASP A 82 -14.97 -5.23 -9.94
N TYR A 83 -15.21 -4.81 -11.17
CA TYR A 83 -15.66 -5.63 -12.29
C TYR A 83 -14.72 -6.78 -12.67
N MET A 84 -13.46 -6.75 -12.22
CA MET A 84 -12.48 -7.83 -12.42
C MET A 84 -12.18 -8.61 -11.15
N LEU A 85 -12.24 -7.93 -10.00
CA LEU A 85 -11.82 -8.48 -8.71
C LEU A 85 -12.92 -9.30 -8.02
N VAL A 86 -14.19 -9.07 -8.37
CA VAL A 86 -15.31 -9.92 -7.93
C VAL A 86 -15.33 -11.20 -8.76
N ARG A 87 -14.61 -12.22 -8.30
CA ARG A 87 -14.51 -13.52 -8.97
C ARG A 87 -14.46 -14.67 -7.97
N GLU A 88 -14.88 -15.85 -8.42
CA GLU A 88 -14.99 -17.05 -7.58
C GLU A 88 -13.65 -17.45 -6.95
N GLY A 89 -12.57 -17.47 -7.75
CA GLY A 89 -11.21 -17.78 -7.29
C GLY A 89 -10.52 -16.65 -6.52
N GLY A 90 -11.16 -15.49 -6.36
CA GLY A 90 -10.57 -14.32 -5.72
C GLY A 90 -9.32 -13.78 -6.44
N PHE A 91 -8.49 -13.06 -5.69
CA PHE A 91 -7.23 -12.51 -6.19
C PHE A 91 -6.11 -12.52 -5.13
N HIS A 92 -4.88 -12.40 -5.61
CA HIS A 92 -3.67 -12.25 -4.79
C HIS A 92 -3.23 -10.79 -4.83
N GLY A 93 -3.28 -10.09 -3.70
CA GLY A 93 -2.86 -8.70 -3.56
C GLY A 93 -1.43 -8.61 -3.04
N TYR A 94 -0.53 -7.96 -3.77
CA TYR A 94 0.87 -7.78 -3.42
C TYR A 94 1.16 -6.31 -3.12
N CYS A 95 1.85 -6.08 -2.00
CA CYS A 95 2.30 -4.76 -1.57
C CYS A 95 3.62 -4.88 -0.80
N ASP A 96 4.47 -3.88 -0.92
CA ASP A 96 5.74 -3.78 -0.19
C ASP A 96 5.58 -3.27 1.25
N HIS A 97 4.38 -2.82 1.60
CA HIS A 97 4.12 -2.26 2.89
C HIS A 97 3.67 -3.33 3.90
N SER A 98 4.62 -3.81 4.73
CA SER A 98 4.40 -4.81 5.80
C SER A 98 3.32 -4.43 6.84
N ASN A 99 2.93 -3.16 6.93
CA ASN A 99 1.87 -2.72 7.83
C ASN A 99 0.48 -3.30 7.52
N MET A 100 0.24 -3.87 6.34
CA MET A 100 -1.12 -4.29 6.00
C MET A 100 -1.61 -5.52 6.75
N VAL A 101 -0.70 -6.47 7.02
CA VAL A 101 -0.99 -7.58 7.94
C VAL A 101 -1.26 -7.03 9.34
N LYS A 102 -0.45 -6.07 9.79
CA LYS A 102 -0.58 -5.44 11.11
C LYS A 102 -1.86 -4.62 11.28
N LEU A 103 -2.37 -4.00 10.20
CA LEU A 103 -3.50 -3.08 10.27
C LEU A 103 -4.83 -3.79 10.50
N PHE A 104 -4.92 -5.06 10.14
CA PHE A 104 -6.06 -5.94 10.42
C PHE A 104 -5.78 -6.97 11.52
N SER A 105 -4.59 -6.94 12.13
CA SER A 105 -4.27 -7.80 13.27
C SER A 105 -5.01 -7.32 14.52
N PRO A 106 -5.71 -8.20 15.24
CA PRO A 106 -6.47 -7.81 16.44
C PRO A 106 -5.57 -7.26 17.56
N ASP A 107 -4.30 -7.64 17.57
CA ASP A 107 -3.33 -7.28 18.61
C ASP A 107 -2.74 -5.87 18.45
N HIS A 108 -3.02 -5.18 17.33
CA HIS A 108 -2.44 -3.86 17.07
C HIS A 108 -3.45 -2.75 17.27
N GLU A 109 -3.22 -1.91 18.29
CA GLU A 109 -4.12 -0.79 18.57
C GLU A 109 -4.03 0.28 17.47
N VAL A 110 -5.13 0.47 16.75
CA VAL A 110 -5.27 1.50 15.73
C VAL A 110 -5.50 2.86 16.39
N LYS A 111 -4.73 3.88 15.97
CA LYS A 111 -4.93 5.27 16.41
C LYS A 111 -6.35 5.74 16.11
N GLN A 112 -6.98 6.45 17.05
CA GLN A 112 -8.39 6.87 16.96
C GLN A 112 -8.75 7.58 15.63
N HIS A 113 -7.88 8.47 15.13
CA HIS A 113 -8.11 9.19 13.87
C HIS A 113 -8.06 8.31 12.61
N ALA A 114 -7.39 7.15 12.68
CA ALA A 114 -7.30 6.21 11.58
C ALA A 114 -8.47 5.19 11.59
N ARG A 115 -9.03 4.87 12.78
CA ARG A 115 -10.08 3.85 12.97
C ARG A 115 -11.23 3.98 11.97
N GLY A 116 -11.78 5.18 11.79
CA GLY A 116 -12.89 5.41 10.87
C GLY A 116 -12.54 5.16 9.39
N LYS A 117 -11.29 5.42 8.97
CA LYS A 117 -10.84 5.11 7.61
C LYS A 117 -10.68 3.60 7.43
N LEU A 118 -10.06 2.94 8.40
CA LEU A 118 -9.85 1.49 8.36
C LEU A 118 -11.15 0.72 8.33
N GLN A 119 -12.14 1.15 9.12
CA GLN A 119 -13.45 0.51 9.12
C GLN A 119 -14.12 0.62 7.75
N ARG A 120 -14.04 1.78 7.08
CA ARG A 120 -14.53 1.92 5.71
C ARG A 120 -13.78 1.02 4.74
N TRP A 121 -12.46 0.91 4.87
CA TRP A 121 -11.66 0.03 4.03
C TRP A 121 -11.99 -1.45 4.26
N ALA A 122 -12.18 -1.87 5.51
CA ALA A 122 -12.63 -3.21 5.85
C ALA A 122 -13.96 -3.51 5.18
N LEU A 123 -14.94 -2.59 5.26
CA LEU A 123 -16.23 -2.74 4.59
C LEU A 123 -16.11 -2.86 3.06
N THR A 124 -15.20 -2.10 2.43
CA THR A 124 -14.92 -2.26 1.00
C THR A 124 -14.37 -3.65 0.72
N LEU A 125 -13.46 -4.15 1.53
CA LEU A 125 -12.79 -5.44 1.31
C LEU A 125 -13.69 -6.66 1.58
N VAL A 126 -14.72 -6.55 2.43
CA VAL A 126 -15.66 -7.65 2.76
C VAL A 126 -16.29 -8.28 1.52
N GLY A 127 -16.51 -7.52 0.44
CA GLY A 127 -17.11 -8.02 -0.80
C GLY A 127 -16.17 -8.87 -1.67
N TYR A 128 -14.89 -9.00 -1.31
CA TYR A 128 -13.88 -9.63 -2.15
C TYR A 128 -13.28 -10.87 -1.50
N ARG A 129 -12.98 -11.88 -2.32
CA ARG A 129 -12.12 -13.01 -1.94
C ARG A 129 -10.69 -12.64 -2.27
N TYR A 130 -9.84 -12.48 -1.26
CA TYR A 130 -8.46 -12.06 -1.48
C TYR A 130 -7.48 -12.70 -0.51
N VAL A 131 -6.23 -12.80 -0.95
CA VAL A 131 -5.08 -13.11 -0.11
C VAL A 131 -4.07 -11.99 -0.27
N ILE A 132 -3.66 -11.35 0.83
CA ILE A 132 -2.65 -10.29 0.80
C ILE A 132 -1.28 -10.90 1.10
N HIS A 133 -0.34 -10.62 0.21
CA HIS A 133 1.06 -11.01 0.29
C HIS A 133 1.93 -9.77 0.42
N HIS A 134 2.98 -9.90 1.22
CA HIS A 134 4.05 -8.92 1.22
C HIS A 134 5.07 -9.30 0.14
N ILE A 135 5.47 -8.33 -0.70
CA ILE A 135 6.55 -8.48 -1.69
C ILE A 135 7.67 -7.49 -1.35
N ALA A 136 8.94 -7.84 -1.56
CA ALA A 136 10.01 -6.85 -1.37
C ALA A 136 9.84 -5.69 -2.36
N GLY A 137 10.06 -4.45 -1.91
CA GLY A 137 9.95 -3.26 -2.79
C GLY A 137 10.87 -3.34 -4.02
N GLU A 138 12.04 -3.97 -3.88
CA GLU A 138 12.98 -4.23 -4.97
C GLU A 138 12.40 -5.14 -6.08
N ASN A 139 11.41 -5.96 -5.75
CA ASN A 139 10.75 -6.88 -6.68
C ASN A 139 9.41 -6.30 -7.19
N ASN A 140 8.94 -5.17 -6.66
CA ASN A 140 7.67 -4.52 -6.99
C ASN A 140 7.81 -3.42 -8.06
N LEU A 141 8.70 -3.63 -9.04
CA LEU A 141 9.23 -2.57 -9.91
C LEU A 141 8.18 -1.88 -10.78
N TRP A 142 7.19 -2.60 -11.33
CA TRP A 142 6.25 -2.01 -12.29
C TRP A 142 5.37 -0.95 -11.64
N VAL A 143 4.91 -1.22 -10.42
CA VAL A 143 4.09 -0.28 -9.66
C VAL A 143 4.92 0.82 -9.03
N ASP A 144 6.16 0.57 -8.60
CA ASP A 144 7.06 1.62 -8.11
C ASP A 144 7.36 2.65 -9.21
N ILE A 145 7.64 2.19 -10.43
CA ILE A 145 7.81 3.07 -11.59
C ILE A 145 6.52 3.88 -11.80
N LEU A 146 5.36 3.23 -11.90
CA LEU A 146 4.09 3.90 -12.19
C LEU A 146 3.64 4.87 -11.09
N SER A 147 4.00 4.62 -9.83
CA SER A 147 3.60 5.47 -8.70
C SER A 147 4.41 6.77 -8.64
N ARG A 148 5.63 6.76 -9.21
CA ARG A 148 6.56 7.89 -9.25
C ARG A 148 6.63 8.58 -10.60
N TRP A 149 6.21 7.91 -11.67
CA TRP A 149 6.34 8.40 -13.04
C TRP A 149 5.49 9.64 -13.28
N GLY A 150 6.09 10.67 -13.88
CA GLY A 150 5.39 11.89 -14.31
C GLY A 150 4.84 12.74 -13.17
N GLN A 151 5.32 12.53 -11.93
CA GLN A 151 4.95 13.36 -10.80
C GLN A 151 5.61 14.75 -10.95
N PRO A 152 4.85 15.86 -10.87
CA PRO A 152 5.44 17.18 -10.90
C PRO A 152 6.41 17.31 -9.72
N ALA A 153 7.58 17.91 -9.95
CA ALA A 153 8.43 18.34 -8.86
C ALA A 153 7.60 19.23 -7.94
N ASP A 154 7.49 18.86 -6.66
CA ASP A 154 6.78 19.69 -5.69
C ASP A 154 7.47 21.07 -5.67
N ALA A 155 6.81 22.09 -6.22
CA ALA A 155 7.25 23.48 -6.06
C ALA A 155 7.26 23.92 -4.58
N THR A 156 6.72 23.08 -3.69
CA THR A 156 6.74 23.21 -2.23
C THR A 156 7.77 22.28 -1.57
N ALA A 157 8.70 21.69 -2.33
CA ALA A 157 9.97 21.18 -1.78
C ALA A 157 10.89 22.35 -1.36
N GLY A 158 10.31 23.33 -0.68
CA GLY A 158 11.02 24.36 0.06
C GLY A 158 11.60 23.71 1.31
N THR A 159 12.90 23.51 1.29
CA THR A 159 13.76 23.25 2.44
C THR A 159 13.46 21.95 3.20
N THR A 160 14.32 20.95 2.99
CA THR A 160 14.53 19.88 3.96
C THR A 160 14.86 20.51 5.32
N LEU A 161 13.86 20.69 6.19
CA LEU A 161 14.10 21.08 7.56
C LEU A 161 14.74 19.87 8.25
N ALA A 162 16.06 19.90 8.39
CA ALA A 162 16.78 18.91 9.18
C ALA A 162 16.22 18.94 10.61
N VAL A 163 15.48 17.89 10.98
CA VAL A 163 14.98 17.72 12.35
C VAL A 163 16.18 17.40 13.23
N LYS A 164 16.77 18.45 13.83
CA LYS A 164 18.01 18.34 14.63
C LYS A 164 17.79 17.66 15.99
N ARG A 165 16.55 17.58 16.48
CA ARG A 165 16.21 16.91 17.75
C ARG A 165 14.71 16.69 17.89
N VAL A 166 14.30 15.46 18.18
CA VAL A 166 12.94 15.14 18.63
C VAL A 166 13.00 14.90 20.13
N THR A 167 12.49 15.84 20.93
CA THR A 167 12.40 15.64 22.39
C THR A 167 11.03 15.05 22.72
N ILE A 168 11.00 13.77 23.06
CA ILE A 168 9.79 13.12 23.60
C ILE A 168 9.52 13.71 24.99
N ARG A 169 8.27 14.12 25.25
CA ARG A 169 7.79 14.66 26.54
C ARG A 169 7.80 13.62 27.69
N SER A 170 8.69 12.64 27.69
CA SER A 170 8.92 11.75 28.82
C SER A 170 9.89 12.33 29.85
N ALA A 171 10.69 13.34 29.48
CA ALA A 171 11.70 13.93 30.36
C ALA A 171 11.15 14.89 31.44
N LEU A 172 9.91 15.38 31.31
CA LEU A 172 9.32 16.31 32.30
C LEU A 172 8.62 15.62 33.48
N ARG A 173 8.47 14.28 33.45
CA ARG A 173 7.84 13.55 34.57
C ARG A 173 8.83 13.18 35.69
N LYS A 174 10.15 13.23 35.44
CA LYS A 174 11.19 12.90 36.45
C LYS A 174 11.62 14.07 37.35
N LEU A 175 11.14 15.30 37.09
CA LEU A 175 11.46 16.47 37.92
C LEU A 175 10.37 16.84 38.94
N ARG A 176 9.29 16.06 39.03
CA ARG A 176 8.18 16.31 39.98
C ARG A 176 8.15 15.35 41.17
N THR A 177 9.10 14.42 41.26
CA THR A 177 9.19 13.42 42.34
C THR A 177 10.41 13.61 43.25
N SER A 178 11.15 14.73 43.17
CA SER A 178 12.34 14.96 43.99
C SER A 178 12.27 16.20 44.90
N THR A 179 11.10 16.81 45.08
CA THR A 179 10.91 17.90 46.06
C THR A 179 9.71 17.57 46.92
N GLY A 180 9.94 16.76 47.94
CA GLY A 180 8.89 16.33 48.85
C GLY A 180 9.43 15.64 50.10
N GLU A 181 10.54 16.11 50.67
CA GLU A 181 10.91 15.79 52.06
C GLU A 181 11.57 17.03 52.71
N THR A 182 10.88 17.62 53.69
CA THR A 182 11.46 18.14 54.94
C THR A 182 10.31 18.47 55.90
N HIS A 183 10.26 17.67 56.97
CA HIS A 183 9.76 17.89 58.34
C HIS A 183 9.27 19.32 58.67
N TRP A 184 8.12 19.54 59.32
CA TRP A 184 7.64 19.00 60.61
C TRP A 184 6.12 18.88 60.66
#